data_AF-U6DV83-F1
#
_entry.id   AF-U6DV83-F1
#
_cell.length_a   1.000
_cell.length_b   1.000
_cell.length_c   1.000
_cell.angle_alpha   90.00
_cell.angle_beta   90.00
_cell.angle_gamma   90.00
#
_symmetry.space_group_name_H-M   'P 1'
#
loop_
_entity.id
_entity.type
_entity.pdbx_description
1 polymer ?
#
loop_
_entity_poly.entity_id
_entity_poly.type
_entity_poly.pdbx_seq_one_letter_code
_entity_poly.pdbx_strand_id
1 'polypeptide(L)'
;LPRLYGGYQTDWVCGGQWNAMLGYLSALCQACAYPGGDGLELVVMFPGGLGKDRLAEWGRRCQAERQTAQLIVGHVGNKGTPPPRAWFLPPACLSHCVRLALIRFRVKVREGPDLK
;
A
#
# COMPACT_ATOMS: atom_id res chain seq x y z
N LEU A 1 -5.97 0.62 3.23
CA LEU A 1 -5.14 0.12 2.10
C LEU A 1 -5.92 -0.03 0.79
N PRO A 2 -7.04 -0.77 0.69
CA PRO A 2 -7.75 -0.98 -0.59
C PRO A 2 -8.24 0.30 -1.29
N ARG A 3 -8.44 1.38 -0.53
CA ARG A 3 -8.79 2.71 -1.06
C ARG A 3 -7.58 3.49 -1.60
N LEU A 4 -6.37 3.17 -1.13
CA LEU A 4 -5.12 3.79 -1.56
C LEU A 4 -4.49 3.02 -2.75
N TYR A 5 -4.57 1.69 -2.69
CA TYR A 5 -4.05 0.75 -3.69
C TYR A 5 -4.94 -0.50 -3.68
N GLY A 6 -5.37 -1.03 -4.84
CA GLY A 6 -6.25 -2.21 -4.91
C GLY A 6 -7.73 -1.98 -5.29
N GLY A 7 -8.09 -0.77 -5.74
CA GLY A 7 -9.40 -0.50 -6.33
C GLY A 7 -9.59 -1.17 -7.70
N TYR A 8 -10.84 -1.25 -8.19
CA TYR A 8 -11.11 -1.68 -9.57
C TYR A 8 -10.63 -0.57 -10.51
N GLN A 9 -9.43 -0.74 -11.07
CA GLN A 9 -8.85 0.14 -12.08
C GLN A 9 -8.69 -0.66 -13.37
N THR A 10 -9.04 -0.02 -14.49
CA THR A 10 -9.12 -0.63 -15.82
C THR A 10 -7.78 -1.14 -16.34
N ASP A 11 -6.68 -0.70 -15.75
CA ASP A 11 -5.28 -0.94 -16.13
C ASP A 11 -4.48 -1.71 -15.06
N TRP A 12 -5.16 -2.61 -14.34
CA TRP A 12 -4.58 -3.48 -13.31
C TRP A 12 -3.33 -4.27 -13.77
N VAL A 13 -3.16 -4.52 -15.07
CA VAL A 13 -1.99 -5.18 -15.66
C VAL A 13 -0.81 -4.21 -15.84
N CYS A 14 -1.08 -2.96 -16.22
CA CYS A 14 -0.07 -1.98 -16.63
C CYS A 14 0.42 -1.09 -15.48
N GLY A 15 0.03 -1.39 -14.23
CA GLY A 15 0.47 -0.64 -13.07
C GLY A 15 -0.37 0.61 -12.75
N GLY A 16 -1.57 0.74 -13.29
CA GLY A 16 -2.45 1.88 -12.99
C GLY A 16 -2.80 2.10 -11.53
N GLN A 17 -2.84 1.02 -10.76
CA GLN A 17 -3.02 1.11 -9.31
C GLN A 17 -1.90 1.93 -8.64
N TRP A 18 -0.66 1.88 -9.18
CA TRP A 18 0.44 2.72 -8.72
C TRP A 18 0.22 4.19 -9.06
N ASN A 19 -0.25 4.47 -10.28
CA ASN A 19 -0.53 5.84 -10.71
C ASN A 19 -1.67 6.48 -9.88
N ALA A 20 -2.75 5.72 -9.66
CA ALA A 20 -3.85 6.16 -8.81
C ALA A 20 -3.40 6.43 -7.37
N MET A 21 -2.57 5.55 -6.80
CA MET A 21 -1.95 5.75 -5.49
C MET A 21 -1.17 7.06 -5.42
N LEU A 22 -0.32 7.34 -6.43
CA LEU A 22 0.44 8.60 -6.49
C LEU A 22 -0.49 9.81 -6.56
N GLY A 23 -1.57 9.75 -7.34
CA GLY A 23 -2.58 10.79 -7.41
C GLY A 23 -3.26 11.06 -6.06
N TYR A 24 -3.67 10.00 -5.35
CA TYR A 24 -4.26 10.13 -4.02
C TYR A 24 -3.31 10.75 -3.00
N LEU A 25 -2.05 10.30 -3.00
CA LEU A 25 -1.03 10.86 -2.10
C LEU A 25 -0.73 12.32 -2.43
N SER A 26 -0.65 12.69 -3.71
CA SER A 26 -0.46 14.08 -4.12
C SER A 26 -1.61 14.97 -3.66
N ALA A 27 -2.86 14.53 -3.87
CA ALA A 27 -4.04 15.27 -3.45
C ALA A 27 -4.09 15.45 -1.92
N LEU A 28 -3.73 14.40 -1.16
CA LEU A 28 -3.60 14.48 0.30
C LEU A 28 -2.56 15.54 0.72
N CYS A 29 -1.37 15.51 0.12
CA CYS A 29 -0.30 16.45 0.45
C CYS A 29 -0.70 17.90 0.14
N GLN A 30 -1.35 18.13 -1.00
CA GLN A 30 -1.84 19.45 -1.40
C GLN A 30 -2.95 19.97 -0.48
N ALA A 31 -3.86 19.11 -0.06
CA ALA A 31 -4.92 19.48 0.88
C ALA A 31 -4.35 19.89 2.25
N CYS A 32 -3.26 19.25 2.70
CA CYS A 32 -2.56 19.65 3.93
C CYS A 32 -1.80 20.98 3.77
N ALA A 33 -1.21 21.24 2.60
CA ALA A 33 -0.34 22.40 2.35
C ALA A 33 -1.08 23.73 2.07
N TYR A 34 -2.36 23.83 2.42
CA TYR A 34 -3.33 24.91 2.11
C TYR A 34 -2.74 26.19 1.44
N PRO A 35 -3.10 26.51 0.19
CA PRO A 35 -2.62 27.72 -0.46
C PRO A 35 -3.24 28.96 0.21
N GLY A 36 -2.45 29.69 1.00
CA GLY A 36 -2.83 30.99 1.58
C GLY A 36 -2.86 31.11 3.11
N GLY A 37 -2.29 30.18 3.88
CA GLY A 37 -2.21 30.27 5.35
C GLY A 37 -1.20 29.32 6.00
N ASP A 38 -1.36 29.09 7.33
CA ASP A 38 -0.60 28.10 8.13
C ASP A 38 -1.09 26.67 7.81
N GLY A 39 -0.53 26.07 6.76
CA GLY A 39 -0.83 24.69 6.36
C GLY A 39 -0.46 23.67 7.45
N LEU A 40 -1.13 22.50 7.41
CA LEU A 40 -0.82 21.39 8.30
C LEU A 40 0.50 20.72 7.89
N GLU A 41 1.41 20.54 8.86
CA GLU A 41 2.59 19.71 8.65
C GLU A 41 2.20 18.22 8.67
N LEU A 42 2.38 17.56 7.54
CA LEU A 42 2.17 16.11 7.45
C LEU A 42 3.45 15.36 7.82
N VAL A 43 3.33 14.47 8.82
CA VAL A 43 4.37 13.49 9.18
C VAL A 43 3.74 12.10 9.11
N VAL A 44 4.39 11.18 8.40
CA VAL A 44 3.92 9.80 8.27
C VAL A 44 4.86 8.85 8.98
N MET A 45 4.32 8.03 9.87
CA MET A 45 5.04 6.94 10.53
C MET A 45 4.74 5.62 9.84
N PHE A 46 5.80 4.89 9.50
CA PHE A 46 5.71 3.51 9.05
C PHE A 46 5.93 2.58 10.24
N PRO A 47 5.26 1.42 10.31
CA PRO A 47 5.54 0.42 11.33
C PRO A 47 7.04 0.07 11.33
N GLY A 48 7.63 -0.06 12.52
CA GLY A 48 8.99 -0.57 12.69
C GLY A 48 9.05 -2.09 12.49
N GLY A 49 10.00 -2.73 13.17
CA GLY A 49 10.17 -4.17 13.15
C GLY A 49 8.99 -4.94 13.76
N LEU A 50 8.96 -6.24 13.48
CA LEU A 50 8.00 -7.16 14.08
C LEU A 50 8.55 -7.66 15.43
N GLY A 51 7.77 -7.54 16.50
CA GLY A 51 8.06 -8.13 17.79
C GLY A 51 8.12 -9.66 17.72
N LYS A 52 8.99 -10.28 18.53
CA LYS A 52 9.21 -11.74 18.54
C LYS A 52 7.95 -12.53 18.86
N ASP A 53 7.12 -11.98 19.74
CA ASP A 53 5.83 -12.48 20.17
C ASP A 53 4.80 -12.58 19.01
N ARG A 54 5.00 -11.80 17.94
CA ARG A 54 4.13 -11.80 16.76
C ARG A 54 4.61 -12.65 15.59
N LEU A 55 5.76 -13.32 15.72
CA LEU A 55 6.32 -14.16 14.64
C LEU A 55 5.35 -15.28 14.21
N ALA A 56 4.67 -15.92 15.17
CA ALA A 56 3.72 -16.99 14.87
C ALA A 56 2.49 -16.46 14.09
N GLU A 57 1.99 -15.28 14.45
CA GLU A 57 0.90 -14.61 13.75
C GLU A 57 1.33 -14.22 12.33
N TRP A 58 2.51 -13.62 12.19
CA TRP A 58 3.10 -13.26 10.91
C TRP A 58 3.26 -14.48 10.00
N GLY A 59 3.75 -15.60 10.54
CA GLY A 59 3.90 -16.85 9.79
C GLY A 59 2.55 -17.35 9.23
N ARG A 60 1.48 -17.34 10.04
CA ARG A 60 0.13 -17.70 9.58
C ARG A 60 -0.36 -16.75 8.49
N ARG A 61 -0.13 -15.44 8.64
CA ARG A 61 -0.50 -14.44 7.63
C ARG A 61 0.23 -14.67 6.32
N CYS A 62 1.55 -14.87 6.33
CA CYS A 62 2.31 -15.13 5.11
C CYS A 62 1.87 -16.42 4.39
N GLN A 63 1.48 -17.45 5.14
CA GLN A 63 0.90 -18.66 4.55
C GLN A 63 -0.45 -18.38 3.85
N ALA A 64 -1.35 -17.63 4.49
CA ALA A 64 -2.61 -17.24 3.89
C ALA A 64 -2.41 -16.37 2.64
N GLU A 65 -1.52 -15.37 2.71
CA GLU A 65 -1.16 -14.51 1.58
C GLU A 65 -0.59 -15.32 0.41
N ARG A 66 0.24 -16.33 0.67
CA ARG A 66 0.75 -17.25 -0.36
C ARG A 66 -0.37 -18.03 -1.04
N GLN A 67 -1.34 -18.54 -0.28
CA GLN A 67 -2.50 -19.25 -0.85
C GLN A 67 -3.32 -18.30 -1.73
N THR A 68 -3.57 -17.07 -1.27
CA THR A 68 -4.27 -16.05 -2.08
C THR A 68 -3.50 -15.72 -3.36
N ALA A 69 -2.17 -15.56 -3.29
CA ALA A 69 -1.34 -15.32 -4.47
C ALA A 69 -1.46 -16.44 -5.51
N GLN A 70 -1.49 -17.70 -5.07
CA GLN A 70 -1.69 -18.85 -5.96
C GLN A 70 -3.05 -18.81 -6.66
N LEU A 71 -4.12 -18.43 -5.95
CA LEU A 71 -5.45 -18.25 -6.55
C LEU A 71 -5.47 -17.14 -7.60
N ILE A 72 -4.83 -16.00 -7.31
CA ILE A 72 -4.72 -14.87 -8.25
C ILE A 72 -3.98 -15.31 -9.51
N VAL A 73 -2.80 -15.92 -9.38
CA VAL A 73 -1.98 -16.37 -10.52
C VAL A 73 -2.75 -17.38 -11.36
N GLY A 74 -3.42 -18.35 -10.74
CA GLY A 74 -4.24 -19.33 -11.45
C GLY A 74 -5.41 -18.69 -12.20
N HIS A 75 -6.12 -17.75 -11.58
CA HIS A 75 -7.23 -17.04 -12.23
C HIS A 75 -6.76 -16.18 -13.40
N VAL A 76 -5.69 -15.41 -13.22
CA VAL A 76 -5.13 -14.56 -14.28
C VAL A 76 -4.63 -15.42 -15.43
N GLY A 77 -3.92 -16.51 -15.15
CA GLY A 77 -3.43 -17.44 -16.18
C GLY A 77 -4.55 -18.12 -16.95
N ASN A 78 -5.62 -18.55 -16.27
CA ASN A 78 -6.71 -19.31 -16.90
C ASN A 78 -7.78 -18.43 -17.57
N LYS A 79 -8.07 -17.26 -17.00
CA LYS A 79 -9.19 -16.41 -17.45
C LYS A 79 -8.75 -15.09 -18.09
N GLY A 80 -7.52 -14.64 -17.88
CA GLY A 80 -7.03 -13.36 -18.43
C GLY A 80 -7.76 -12.12 -17.94
N THR A 81 -8.60 -12.23 -16.90
CA THR A 81 -9.40 -11.15 -16.34
C THR A 81 -8.82 -10.71 -14.99
N PRO A 82 -9.10 -9.47 -14.54
CA PRO A 82 -8.67 -9.02 -13.22
C PRO A 82 -9.17 -9.98 -12.13
N PRO A 83 -8.35 -10.24 -11.09
CA PRO A 83 -8.79 -11.07 -9.97
C PRO A 83 -9.94 -10.38 -9.20
N PRO A 84 -10.85 -11.17 -8.58
CA PRO A 84 -11.87 -10.64 -7.67
C PRO A 84 -11.29 -9.73 -6.60
N ARG A 85 -12.00 -8.62 -6.30
CA ARG A 85 -11.59 -7.64 -5.28
C ARG A 85 -11.40 -8.25 -3.89
N ALA A 86 -12.15 -9.30 -3.56
CA ALA A 86 -12.03 -10.02 -2.29
C ALA A 86 -10.66 -10.68 -2.10
N TRP A 87 -9.92 -10.93 -3.17
CA TRP A 87 -8.56 -11.51 -3.14
C TRP A 87 -7.48 -10.45 -3.13
N PHE A 88 -7.78 -9.23 -2.66
CA PHE A 88 -6.79 -8.18 -2.61
C PHE A 88 -5.56 -8.62 -1.80
N LEU A 89 -4.42 -8.61 -2.47
CA LEU A 89 -3.11 -8.86 -1.88
C LEU A 89 -2.21 -7.66 -2.20
N PRO A 90 -1.71 -6.92 -1.18
CA PRO A 90 -0.83 -5.80 -1.44
C PRO A 90 0.51 -6.31 -2.01
N PRO A 91 1.11 -5.61 -2.98
CA PRO A 91 2.47 -5.90 -3.41
C PRO A 91 3.44 -5.82 -2.23
N ALA A 92 4.42 -6.72 -2.16
CA ALA A 92 5.39 -6.78 -1.06
C ALA A 92 6.14 -5.45 -0.85
N CYS A 93 6.36 -4.70 -1.94
CA CYS A 93 7.04 -3.40 -1.92
C CYS A 93 6.10 -2.21 -1.64
N LEU A 94 4.78 -2.40 -1.47
CA LEU A 94 3.82 -1.30 -1.39
C LEU A 94 4.18 -0.28 -0.30
N SER A 95 4.54 -0.75 0.89
CA SER A 95 4.98 0.10 2.00
C SER A 95 6.19 0.97 1.61
N HIS A 96 7.19 0.36 0.96
CA HIS A 96 8.38 1.05 0.47
C HIS A 96 8.04 2.07 -0.62
N CYS A 97 7.20 1.70 -1.59
CA CYS A 97 6.76 2.59 -2.66
C CYS A 97 5.98 3.81 -2.11
N VAL A 98 5.09 3.61 -1.13
CA VAL A 98 4.37 4.71 -0.47
C VAL A 98 5.34 5.62 0.27
N ARG A 99 6.33 5.06 0.98
CA ARG A 99 7.38 5.83 1.66
C ARG A 99 8.16 6.72 0.68
N LEU A 100 8.60 6.15 -0.44
CA LEU A 100 9.31 6.91 -1.48
C LEU A 100 8.44 8.00 -2.11
N ALA A 101 7.16 7.71 -2.36
CA ALA A 101 6.22 8.70 -2.89
C ALA A 101 6.03 9.89 -1.94
N LEU A 102 5.85 9.63 -0.64
CA LEU A 102 5.73 10.66 0.38
C LEU A 102 7.01 11.52 0.50
N ILE A 103 8.19 10.89 0.46
CA ILE A 103 9.47 11.61 0.41
C ILE A 103 9.54 12.51 -0.83
N ARG A 104 9.11 12.02 -2.00
CA ARG A 104 9.02 12.82 -3.23
C ARG A 104 8.09 14.03 -3.07
N PHE A 105 6.99 13.89 -2.32
CA PHE A 105 6.09 14.99 -1.98
C PHE A 105 6.55 15.85 -0.80
N ARG A 106 7.82 15.69 -0.36
CA ARG A 106 8.44 16.44 0.75
C ARG A 106 7.74 16.25 2.11
N VAL A 107 7.01 15.15 2.28
CA VAL A 107 6.42 14.75 3.55
C VAL A 107 7.51 14.14 4.43
N LYS A 108 7.55 14.51 5.71
CA LYS A 108 8.47 13.90 6.67
C LYS A 108 8.02 12.47 6.95
N VAL A 109 8.92 11.50 6.75
CA VAL A 109 8.66 10.10 7.03
C VAL A 109 9.53 9.62 8.19
N ARG A 110 8.93 8.88 9.14
CA ARG A 110 9.61 8.28 10.28
C ARG A 110 9.31 6.79 10.38
N GLU A 111 10.20 6.07 11.03
CA GLU A 111 9.94 4.71 11.47
C GLU A 111 9.35 4.77 12.89
N GLY A 112 8.26 4.04 13.09
CA GLY A 112 7.63 3.86 14.38
C GLY A 112 8.35 2.80 15.22
N PRO A 113 7.96 2.63 16.48
CA PRO A 113 8.49 1.55 17.31
C PRO A 113 8.11 0.18 16.73
N ASP A 114 8.86 -0.84 17.15
CA ASP A 114 8.54 -2.23 16.83
C ASP A 114 7.13 -2.59 17.33
N LEU A 115 6.41 -3.36 16.52
CA LEU A 115 5.09 -3.86 16.87
C LEU A 115 5.21 -4.90 17.99
N LYS A 116 4.79 -4.49 19.20
CA LYS A 116 4.48 -5.40 20.31
C LYS A 116 3.16 -6.12 20.08
#